data_AF-A0A317DLQ9-F1
#
_entry.id   AF-A0A317DLQ9-F1
#
_cell.length_a   1.000
_cell.length_b   1.000
_cell.length_c   1.000
_cell.angle_alpha   90.00
_cell.angle_beta   90.00
_cell.angle_gamma   90.00
#
_symmetry.space_group_name_H-M   'P 1'
#
loop_
_entity.id
_entity.type
_entity.pdbx_description
1 polymer ?
#
loop_
_entity_poly.entity_id
_entity_poly.type
_entity_poly.pdbx_seq_one_letter_code
_entity_poly.pdbx_strand_id
1 'polypeptide(L)'
;MASALDPPPTGQTIGRVPIAGLVRQARRIAGLGQRQMARFAKVAPSTVGRVEAGGMTPSLQVLERLLGAAGLYLVVVDQEGRVIQPMEDWDDTRDGAGRRYPSHLKLILDPEPGELWADIYGLARPPETFHRCPIDREARRRRSQWEVRVAKYRGVPPPEDPRRWTY
;
A
#
# COMPACT_ATOMS: atom_id res chain seq x y z
N MET A 1 -26.85 8.93 -11.81
CA MET A 1 -25.68 8.38 -12.53
C MET A 1 -24.54 8.34 -11.55
N ALA A 2 -23.91 7.18 -11.33
CA ALA A 2 -22.74 7.09 -10.46
C ALA A 2 -21.61 7.95 -11.06
N SER A 3 -21.02 8.80 -10.23
CA SER A 3 -19.88 9.63 -10.60
C SER A 3 -18.68 8.75 -10.92
N ALA A 4 -17.81 9.16 -11.83
CA ALA A 4 -16.53 8.48 -12.08
C ALA A 4 -15.61 8.42 -10.82
N LEU A 5 -16.01 9.12 -9.75
CA LEU A 5 -15.34 9.16 -8.45
C LEU A 5 -15.99 8.26 -7.39
N ASP A 6 -17.13 7.64 -7.68
CA ASP A 6 -17.77 6.74 -6.73
C ASP A 6 -16.92 5.45 -6.60
N PRO A 7 -16.66 4.96 -5.38
CA PRO A 7 -15.95 3.71 -5.21
C PRO A 7 -16.73 2.58 -5.91
N PRO A 8 -16.05 1.61 -6.52
CA PRO A 8 -16.72 0.49 -7.16
C PRO A 8 -17.66 -0.18 -6.14
N PRO A 9 -18.83 -0.65 -6.59
CA PRO A 9 -19.83 -1.23 -5.69
C PRO A 9 -19.16 -2.32 -4.86
N THR A 10 -19.22 -2.15 -3.54
CA THR A 10 -18.65 -3.15 -2.64
C THR A 10 -19.60 -4.34 -2.61
N GLY A 11 -19.16 -5.48 -3.15
CA GLY A 11 -19.87 -6.75 -3.15
C GLY A 11 -20.23 -7.24 -1.75
N GLN A 12 -20.83 -8.43 -1.69
CA GLN A 12 -21.40 -8.98 -0.45
C GLN A 12 -20.35 -9.00 0.67
N THR A 13 -20.49 -8.11 1.64
CA THR A 13 -19.57 -8.02 2.76
C THR A 13 -19.96 -9.09 3.78
N ILE A 14 -19.03 -9.98 4.14
CA ILE A 14 -19.19 -10.81 5.33
C ILE A 14 -19.45 -9.83 6.47
N GLY A 15 -20.60 -9.94 7.14
CA GLY A 15 -21.05 -8.95 8.14
C GLY A 15 -20.11 -8.83 9.35
N ARG A 16 -20.64 -8.82 10.57
CA ARG A 16 -19.76 -8.74 11.75
C ARG A 16 -18.85 -9.98 11.82
N VAL A 17 -17.54 -9.78 11.83
CA VAL A 17 -16.55 -10.86 11.95
C VAL A 17 -16.81 -11.69 13.23
N PRO A 18 -17.05 -13.01 13.14
CA PRO A 18 -17.38 -13.84 14.30
C PRO A 18 -16.11 -14.25 15.07
N ILE A 19 -15.51 -13.30 15.80
CA ILE A 19 -14.23 -13.46 16.50
C ILE A 19 -14.20 -14.70 17.42
N ALA A 20 -15.27 -14.92 18.20
CA ALA A 20 -15.37 -16.08 19.08
C ALA A 20 -15.27 -17.41 18.32
N GLY A 21 -15.90 -17.49 17.14
CA GLY A 21 -15.85 -18.66 16.26
C GLY A 21 -14.44 -18.85 15.67
N LEU A 22 -13.79 -17.78 15.24
CA LEU A 22 -12.42 -17.82 14.71
C LEU A 22 -11.41 -18.32 15.75
N VAL A 23 -11.49 -17.84 16.99
CA VAL A 23 -10.59 -18.29 18.07
C VAL A 23 -10.82 -19.77 18.42
N ARG A 24 -12.08 -20.22 18.47
CA ARG A 24 -12.40 -21.65 18.67
C ARG A 24 -11.86 -22.51 17.53
N GLN A 25 -12.00 -22.04 16.28
CA GLN A 25 -11.47 -22.74 15.12
C GLN A 25 -9.94 -22.79 15.14
N ALA A 26 -9.27 -21.70 15.51
CA ALA A 26 -7.81 -21.67 15.68
C ALA A 26 -7.34 -22.70 16.74
N ARG A 27 -8.02 -22.76 17.89
CA ARG A 27 -7.73 -23.80 18.90
C ARG A 27 -7.96 -25.21 18.37
N ARG A 28 -9.01 -25.43 17.57
CA ARG A 28 -9.30 -26.73 16.96
C ARG A 28 -8.20 -27.13 15.97
N ILE A 29 -7.74 -26.21 15.13
CA ILE A 29 -6.64 -26.44 14.17
C ILE A 29 -5.36 -26.83 14.91
N ALA A 30 -5.03 -26.12 15.99
CA ALA A 30 -3.80 -26.35 16.75
C ALA A 30 -3.91 -27.49 17.80
N GLY A 31 -5.10 -28.04 18.04
CA GLY A 31 -5.33 -29.04 19.08
C GLY A 31 -5.14 -28.52 20.52
N LEU A 32 -5.35 -27.22 20.77
CA LEU A 32 -5.01 -26.56 22.04
C LEU A 32 -6.21 -26.38 22.98
N GLY A 33 -6.02 -26.70 24.26
CA GLY A 33 -6.90 -26.24 25.33
C GLY A 33 -6.81 -24.73 25.57
N GLN A 34 -7.78 -24.12 26.27
CA GLN A 34 -7.78 -22.67 26.54
C GLN A 34 -6.53 -22.20 27.28
N ARG A 35 -6.08 -22.95 28.30
CA ARG A 35 -4.87 -22.62 29.07
C ARG A 35 -3.60 -22.72 28.23
N GLN A 36 -3.52 -23.71 27.34
CA GLN A 36 -2.37 -23.89 26.44
C GLN A 36 -2.34 -22.78 25.39
N MET A 37 -3.49 -22.49 24.75
CA MET A 37 -3.64 -21.36 23.83
C MET A 37 -3.22 -20.05 24.49
N ALA A 38 -3.69 -19.80 25.72
CA ALA A 38 -3.30 -18.61 26.48
C ALA A 38 -1.79 -18.53 26.72
N ARG A 39 -1.15 -19.65 27.08
CA ARG A 39 0.30 -19.75 27.26
C ARG A 39 1.05 -19.44 25.96
N PHE A 40 0.68 -20.05 24.83
CA PHE A 40 1.32 -19.83 23.53
C PHE A 40 1.10 -18.41 23.01
N ALA A 41 -0.13 -17.89 23.14
CA ALA A 41 -0.46 -16.51 22.80
C ALA A 41 0.07 -15.50 23.84
N LYS A 42 0.70 -15.94 24.94
CA LYS A 42 1.23 -15.13 26.06
C LYS A 42 0.17 -14.24 26.77
N VAL A 43 -1.09 -14.65 26.76
CA VAL A 43 -2.22 -13.90 27.38
C VAL A 43 -2.71 -14.59 28.66
N ALA A 44 -3.51 -13.89 29.46
CA ALA A 44 -4.15 -14.51 30.62
C ALA A 44 -5.17 -15.57 30.18
N PRO A 45 -5.29 -16.73 30.85
CA PRO A 45 -6.28 -17.77 30.52
C PRO A 45 -7.73 -17.26 30.52
N SER A 46 -8.06 -16.33 31.42
CA SER A 46 -9.38 -15.69 31.50
C SER A 46 -9.72 -14.90 30.23
N THR A 47 -8.72 -14.35 29.54
CA THR A 47 -8.90 -13.63 28.26
C THR A 47 -9.46 -14.56 27.19
N VAL A 48 -8.90 -15.77 27.03
CA VAL A 48 -9.37 -16.75 26.04
C VAL A 48 -10.83 -17.12 26.30
N GLY A 49 -11.17 -17.42 27.55
CA GLY A 49 -12.54 -17.76 27.95
C GLY A 49 -13.54 -16.65 27.65
N ARG A 50 -13.22 -15.39 28.00
CA ARG A 50 -14.12 -14.24 27.74
C ARG A 50 -14.29 -13.97 26.25
N VAL A 51 -13.23 -14.11 25.45
CA VAL A 51 -13.29 -13.93 23.99
C VAL A 51 -14.16 -15.02 23.36
N GLU A 52 -13.95 -16.28 23.72
CA GLU A 52 -14.74 -17.40 23.18
C GLU A 52 -16.21 -17.36 23.62
N ALA A 53 -16.51 -16.79 24.80
CA ALA A 53 -17.88 -16.57 25.26
C ALA A 53 -18.55 -15.35 24.61
N GLY A 54 -17.81 -14.53 23.85
CA GLY A 54 -18.31 -13.28 23.27
C GLY A 54 -18.50 -12.14 24.28
N GLY A 55 -18.07 -12.33 25.53
CA GLY A 55 -18.19 -11.32 26.61
C GLY A 55 -17.15 -10.20 26.53
N MET A 56 -16.19 -10.30 25.61
CA MET A 56 -15.17 -9.28 25.38
C MET A 56 -14.71 -9.30 23.92
N THR A 57 -14.58 -8.13 23.32
CA THR A 57 -13.89 -7.97 22.03
C THR A 57 -12.39 -7.78 22.31
N PRO A 58 -11.51 -8.67 21.82
CA PRO A 58 -10.07 -8.52 22.02
C PRO A 58 -9.52 -7.34 21.21
N SER A 59 -8.40 -6.76 21.64
CA SER A 59 -7.64 -5.86 20.77
C SER A 59 -7.07 -6.64 19.58
N LEU A 60 -6.74 -5.93 18.50
CA LEU A 60 -6.13 -6.54 17.31
C LEU A 60 -4.87 -7.34 17.68
N GLN A 61 -3.99 -6.76 18.50
CA GLN A 61 -2.78 -7.41 18.98
C GLN A 61 -3.06 -8.72 19.74
N VAL A 62 -4.11 -8.77 20.56
CA VAL A 62 -4.50 -9.99 21.27
C VAL A 62 -5.03 -11.03 20.28
N LEU A 63 -5.84 -10.61 19.31
CA LEU A 63 -6.36 -11.50 18.27
C LEU A 63 -5.23 -12.09 17.41
N GLU A 64 -4.28 -11.27 16.95
CA GLU A 64 -3.09 -11.70 16.20
C GLU A 64 -2.29 -12.75 16.98
N ARG A 65 -2.10 -12.56 18.28
CA ARG A 65 -1.38 -13.53 19.12
C ARG A 65 -2.13 -14.84 19.29
N LEU A 66 -3.47 -14.79 19.40
CA LEU A 66 -4.31 -15.99 19.49
C LEU A 66 -4.30 -16.78 18.18
N LEU A 67 -4.43 -16.09 17.05
CA LEU A 67 -4.36 -16.72 15.73
C LEU A 67 -2.94 -17.24 15.43
N GLY A 68 -1.91 -16.45 15.74
CA GLY A 68 -0.52 -16.81 15.58
C GLY A 68 -0.08 -18.01 16.43
N ALA A 69 -0.69 -18.22 17.61
CA ALA A 69 -0.49 -19.44 18.40
C ALA A 69 -0.94 -20.72 17.67
N ALA A 70 -1.80 -20.59 16.66
CA ALA A 70 -2.22 -21.66 15.76
C ALA A 70 -1.56 -21.59 14.37
N GLY A 71 -0.56 -20.72 14.17
CA GLY A 71 0.10 -20.51 12.88
C GLY A 71 -0.77 -19.79 11.84
N LEU A 72 -1.82 -19.07 12.28
CA LEU A 72 -2.74 -18.34 11.41
C LEU A 72 -2.36 -16.85 11.36
N TYR A 73 -2.59 -16.23 10.20
CA TYR A 73 -2.30 -14.82 9.95
C TYR A 73 -3.59 -14.07 9.58
N LEU A 74 -3.64 -12.79 9.96
CA LEU A 74 -4.68 -11.87 9.49
C LEU A 74 -4.21 -11.25 8.17
N VAL A 75 -5.08 -11.30 7.16
CA VAL A 75 -4.86 -10.67 5.85
C VAL A 75 -6.09 -9.84 5.49
N VAL A 76 -5.86 -8.72 4.80
CA VAL A 76 -6.91 -7.94 4.17
C VAL A 76 -7.05 -8.46 2.74
N VAL A 77 -8.27 -8.74 2.31
CA VAL A 77 -8.56 -9.22 0.96
C VAL A 77 -9.58 -8.32 0.28
N ASP A 78 -9.49 -8.20 -1.05
CA ASP A 78 -10.57 -7.63 -1.85
C ASP A 78 -11.72 -8.63 -2.05
N GLN A 79 -12.74 -8.22 -2.80
CA GLN A 79 -13.93 -9.03 -3.04
C GLN A 79 -13.64 -10.22 -3.96
N GLU A 80 -12.59 -10.11 -4.77
CA GLU A 80 -12.06 -11.15 -5.64
C GLU A 80 -11.15 -12.13 -4.87
N GLY A 81 -10.96 -11.92 -3.55
CA GLY A 81 -10.15 -12.76 -2.69
C GLY A 81 -8.64 -12.53 -2.82
N ARG A 82 -8.22 -11.45 -3.47
CA ARG A 82 -6.80 -11.09 -3.61
C ARG A 82 -6.33 -10.43 -2.34
N VAL A 83 -5.15 -10.83 -1.88
CA VAL A 83 -4.53 -10.24 -0.70
C VAL A 83 -4.07 -8.83 -1.03
N ILE A 84 -4.58 -7.85 -0.28
CA ILE A 84 -4.14 -6.47 -0.34
C ILE A 84 -2.87 -6.34 0.50
N GLN A 85 -1.76 -6.06 -0.17
CA GLN A 85 -0.51 -5.73 0.49
C GLN A 85 -0.59 -4.32 1.10
N PRO A 86 0.03 -4.09 2.27
CA PRO A 86 0.21 -2.74 2.78
C PRO A 86 0.87 -1.86 1.72
N MET A 87 0.38 -0.62 1.58
CA MET A 87 1.03 0.35 0.73
C MET A 87 2.38 0.73 1.33
N GLU A 88 3.46 0.52 0.58
CA GLU A 88 4.80 0.93 0.96
C GLU A 88 5.09 2.32 0.40
N ASP A 89 5.27 3.30 1.30
CA ASP A 89 5.86 4.58 0.94
C ASP A 89 7.37 4.39 0.88
N TRP A 90 7.98 4.64 -0.28
CA TRP A 90 9.43 4.74 -0.37
C TRP A 90 9.86 6.06 0.31
N ASP A 91 10.89 6.02 1.17
CA ASP A 91 11.28 7.16 2.03
C ASP A 91 11.53 8.47 1.25
N ASP A 92 11.99 8.34 0.00
CA ASP A 92 12.33 9.47 -0.87
C ASP A 92 11.19 9.91 -1.79
N THR A 93 10.01 9.27 -1.77
CA THR A 93 8.87 9.60 -2.64
C THR A 93 8.14 10.85 -2.15
N ARG A 94 8.70 12.01 -2.53
CA ARG A 94 8.18 13.34 -2.21
C ARG A 94 7.94 14.17 -3.47
N ASP A 95 6.94 15.04 -3.39
CA ASP A 95 6.62 16.02 -4.43
C ASP A 95 7.70 17.12 -4.55
N GLY A 96 7.54 18.04 -5.50
CA GLY A 96 8.46 19.17 -5.69
C GLY A 96 8.55 20.14 -4.50
N ALA A 97 7.63 20.05 -3.53
CA ALA A 97 7.60 20.84 -2.31
C ALA A 97 8.05 20.03 -1.07
N GLY A 98 8.54 18.80 -1.24
CA GLY A 98 9.03 17.94 -0.15
C GLY A 98 7.93 17.25 0.67
N ARG A 99 6.68 17.23 0.20
CA ARG A 99 5.54 16.55 0.85
C ARG A 99 5.37 15.14 0.29
N ARG A 100 4.76 14.24 1.07
CA ARG A 100 4.33 12.93 0.55
C ARG A 100 3.17 13.13 -0.42
N TYR A 101 3.13 12.34 -1.48
CA TYR A 101 1.98 12.32 -2.37
C TYR A 101 0.76 11.74 -1.63
N PRO A 102 -0.47 12.20 -1.92
CA PRO A 102 -1.68 11.64 -1.34
C PRO A 102 -1.88 10.15 -1.70
N SER A 103 -2.22 9.32 -0.72
CA SER A 103 -2.35 7.85 -0.86
C SER A 103 -3.48 7.36 -1.78
N HIS A 104 -4.48 8.21 -2.06
CA HIS A 104 -5.58 7.87 -2.96
C HIS A 104 -5.21 8.03 -4.44
N LEU A 105 -4.06 8.64 -4.75
CA LEU A 105 -3.60 8.81 -6.12
C LEU A 105 -2.86 7.57 -6.60
N LYS A 106 -3.20 7.13 -7.81
CA LYS A 106 -2.46 6.07 -8.53
C LYS A 106 -1.20 6.67 -9.13
N LEU A 107 -0.17 6.84 -8.30
CA LEU A 107 1.11 7.36 -8.75
C LEU A 107 1.84 6.29 -9.58
N ILE A 108 2.37 6.71 -10.71
CA ILE A 108 3.32 5.90 -11.47
C ILE A 108 4.72 6.33 -11.02
N LEU A 109 5.40 5.45 -10.28
CA LEU A 109 6.77 5.65 -9.83
C LEU A 109 7.71 4.93 -10.82
N ASP A 110 8.77 5.61 -11.26
CA ASP A 110 9.65 5.11 -12.34
C ASP A 110 8.91 4.70 -13.62
N PRO A 111 8.09 5.60 -14.23
CA PRO A 111 7.30 5.23 -15.40
C PRO A 111 8.17 4.76 -16.56
N GLU A 112 7.90 3.53 -17.01
CA GLU A 112 8.40 3.01 -18.27
C GLU A 112 7.81 3.79 -19.46
N PRO A 113 8.47 3.80 -20.63
CA PRO A 113 7.89 4.42 -21.82
C PRO A 113 6.51 3.83 -22.15
N GLY A 114 5.46 4.66 -22.12
CA GLY A 114 4.10 4.26 -22.45
C GLY A 114 3.16 4.05 -21.25
N GLU A 115 3.69 3.97 -20.03
CA GLU A 115 2.85 3.86 -18.82
C GLU A 115 2.15 5.17 -18.48
N LEU A 116 2.80 6.31 -18.76
CA LEU A 116 2.19 7.61 -18.59
C LEU A 116 1.33 7.92 -19.83
N TRP A 117 0.06 8.29 -19.64
CA TRP A 117 -0.83 8.67 -20.75
C TRP A 117 -0.23 9.73 -21.69
N ALA A 118 0.60 10.63 -21.15
CA ALA A 118 1.30 11.67 -21.88
C ALA A 118 2.35 11.11 -22.86
N ASP A 119 2.92 9.92 -22.61
CA ASP A 119 3.87 9.26 -23.51
C ASP A 119 3.22 8.87 -24.83
N ILE A 120 1.95 8.45 -24.81
CA ILE A 120 1.18 8.08 -26.02
C ILE A 120 1.10 9.26 -26.99
N TYR A 121 1.00 10.48 -26.46
CA TYR A 121 0.88 11.70 -27.23
C TYR A 121 2.20 12.45 -27.43
N GLY A 122 3.33 11.86 -27.01
CA GLY A 122 4.64 12.51 -27.07
C GLY A 122 4.72 13.83 -26.29
N LEU A 123 3.84 14.02 -25.29
CA LEU A 123 3.82 15.22 -24.47
C LEU A 123 5.01 15.26 -23.50
N ALA A 124 5.47 16.46 -23.18
CA ALA A 124 6.50 16.64 -22.17
C ALA A 124 6.02 16.06 -20.82
N ARG A 125 6.84 15.18 -20.21
CA ARG A 125 6.53 14.63 -18.89
C ARG A 125 6.57 15.77 -17.85
N PRO A 126 5.55 15.90 -16.98
CA PRO A 126 5.57 16.90 -15.91
C PRO A 126 6.79 16.70 -14.99
N PRO A 127 7.39 17.79 -14.47
CA PRO A 127 8.54 17.70 -13.57
C PRO A 127 8.23 16.97 -12.24
N GLU A 128 6.95 16.72 -11.96
CA GLU A 128 6.44 15.96 -10.81
C GLU A 128 6.49 14.43 -10.99
N THR A 129 7.03 13.93 -12.11
CA THR A 129 7.27 12.50 -12.32
C THR A 129 8.36 12.01 -11.35
N PHE A 130 8.05 11.03 -10.52
CA PHE A 130 9.00 10.49 -9.55
C PHE A 130 9.85 9.37 -10.15
N HIS A 131 11.17 9.51 -10.01
CA HIS A 131 12.15 8.48 -10.37
C HIS A 131 12.99 8.07 -9.14
N ARG A 132 13.23 6.78 -8.90
CA ARG A 132 13.97 6.29 -7.72
C ARG A 132 15.41 6.80 -7.68
N CYS A 133 16.12 6.82 -8.80
CA CYS A 133 17.50 7.31 -8.88
C CYS A 133 17.56 8.86 -8.74
N PRO A 134 18.21 9.41 -7.70
CA PRO A 134 18.27 10.87 -7.49
C PRO A 134 18.98 11.63 -8.61
N ILE A 135 20.04 11.04 -9.17
CA ILE A 135 20.84 11.64 -10.26
C ILE A 135 20.00 11.75 -11.54
N ASP A 136 19.30 10.66 -11.90
CA ASP A 136 18.39 10.63 -13.06
C ASP A 136 17.22 11.60 -12.89
N ARG A 137 16.63 11.65 -11.69
CA ARG A 137 15.54 12.58 -11.34
C ARG A 137 15.96 14.03 -11.57
N GLU A 138 17.13 14.43 -11.10
CA GLU A 138 17.62 15.80 -11.23
C GLU A 138 17.99 16.13 -12.69
N ALA A 139 18.62 15.20 -13.41
CA ALA A 139 18.91 15.37 -14.85
C ALA A 139 17.61 15.57 -15.67
N ARG A 140 16.58 14.76 -15.41
CA ARG A 140 15.26 14.88 -16.06
C ARG A 140 14.56 16.17 -15.69
N ARG A 141 14.55 16.57 -14.41
CA ARG A 141 13.96 17.85 -13.97
C ARG A 141 14.59 19.04 -14.68
N ARG A 142 15.91 19.08 -14.80
CA ARG A 142 16.63 20.15 -15.53
C ARG A 142 16.19 20.20 -16.99
N ARG A 143 16.09 19.04 -17.65
CA ARG A 143 15.65 18.95 -19.03
C ARG A 143 14.18 19.35 -19.21
N SER A 144 13.25 18.81 -18.44
CA SER A 144 11.84 19.19 -18.49
C SER A 144 11.64 20.68 -18.23
N GLN A 145 12.38 21.28 -17.29
CA GLN A 145 12.31 22.73 -17.05
C GLN A 145 12.84 23.54 -18.25
N TRP A 146 13.91 23.07 -18.90
CA TRP A 146 14.42 23.67 -20.13
C TRP A 146 13.39 23.59 -21.27
N GLU A 147 12.77 22.42 -21.46
CA GLU A 147 11.78 22.14 -22.51
C GLU A 147 10.45 22.88 -22.28
N VAL A 148 9.97 23.01 -21.03
CA VAL A 148 8.71 23.68 -20.71
C VAL A 148 8.88 25.20 -20.63
N ARG A 149 10.04 25.69 -20.18
CA ARG A 149 10.34 27.12 -20.04
C ARG A 149 11.21 27.64 -21.17
N VAL A 150 10.88 27.29 -22.41
CA VAL A 150 11.63 27.70 -23.63
C VAL A 150 11.88 29.20 -23.69
N ALA A 151 10.90 30.03 -23.28
CA ALA A 151 11.07 31.48 -23.23
C ALA A 151 12.19 31.94 -22.28
N LYS A 152 12.41 31.22 -21.16
CA LYS A 152 13.45 31.51 -20.18
C LYS A 152 14.83 30.97 -20.61
N TYR A 153 14.86 29.87 -21.37
CA TYR A 153 16.10 29.13 -21.69
C TYR A 153 16.49 29.17 -23.17
N ARG A 154 15.90 30.07 -23.97
CA ARG A 154 16.09 30.16 -25.43
C ARG A 154 17.55 30.26 -25.91
N GLY A 155 18.46 30.75 -25.05
CA GLY A 155 19.89 30.88 -25.34
C GLY A 155 20.80 29.88 -24.62
N VAL A 156 20.22 28.91 -23.89
CA VAL A 156 20.97 27.89 -23.16
C VAL A 156 20.92 26.58 -23.95
N PRO A 157 22.04 25.87 -24.18
CA PRO A 157 22.02 24.57 -24.84
C PRO A 157 21.19 23.55 -24.04
N PRO A 158 20.56 22.58 -24.72
CA PRO A 158 19.74 21.57 -24.05
C PRO A 158 20.58 20.74 -23.06
N PRO A 159 20.07 20.46 -21.85
CA PRO A 159 20.68 19.48 -20.95
C PRO A 159 20.81 18.10 -21.60
N GLU A 160 21.84 17.34 -21.23
CA GLU A 160 22.02 15.97 -21.73
C GLU A 160 20.78 15.10 -21.47
N ASP A 161 20.49 14.22 -22.42
CA ASP A 161 19.36 13.31 -22.34
C ASP A 161 19.71 12.12 -21.43
N PRO A 162 19.11 11.99 -20.23
CA PRO A 162 19.37 10.86 -19.36
C PRO A 162 18.92 9.51 -19.96
N ARG A 163 18.04 9.49 -20.98
CA ARG A 163 17.69 8.28 -21.72
C ARG A 163 18.82 7.76 -22.62
N ARG A 164 19.87 8.57 -22.85
CA ARG A 164 21.09 8.14 -23.56
C ARG A 164 22.10 7.46 -22.64
N TRP A 165 21.88 7.43 -21.32
CA TRP A 165 22.69 6.58 -20.44
C TRP A 165 22.37 5.11 -20.74
N THR A 166 23.19 4.50 -21.58
CA THR A 166 23.34 3.05 -21.64
C THR A 166 23.96 2.58 -20.33
N TYR A 167 23.23 1.74 -19.60
CA TYR A 167 23.76 1.03 -18.43
C TYR A 167 24.62 -0.15 -18.86
#